data_AF-A0A945F7D8-F1
#
_entry.id   AF-A0A945F7D8-F1
#
_cell.length_a   1.000
_cell.length_b   1.000
_cell.length_c   1.000
_cell.angle_alpha   90.00
_cell.angle_beta   90.00
_cell.angle_gamma   90.00
#
_symmetry.space_group_name_H-M   'P 1'
#
loop_
_entity.id
_entity.type
_entity.pdbx_description
1 polymer ?
#
loop_
_entity_poly.entity_id
_entity_poly.type
_entity_poly.pdbx_seq_one_letter_code
_entity_poly.pdbx_strand_id
1 'polypeptide(L)'
;SSSLGLFFSGEIFLGNIGMEFDIGYNLYKPFYEVDWKLNGFYWDFINEDGTVETRFVEREITSVYHLKHAILFRAGLKYYLINTNNNPKSNIFIGVHINTNLGQADFTELNVGYVHRFGRKSR
;
A
#
# COMPACT_ATOMS: atom_id res chain seq x y z
N SER A 1 -1.68 1.01 16.44
CA SER A 1 -2.86 0.86 15.57
C SER A 1 -2.66 -0.40 14.75
N SER A 2 -3.63 -1.32 14.72
CA SER A 2 -3.48 -2.61 14.03
C SER A 2 -4.37 -2.63 12.79
N SER A 3 -3.82 -3.08 11.66
CA SER A 3 -4.56 -3.27 10.40
C SER A 3 -4.44 -4.70 9.92
N LEU A 4 -5.55 -5.28 9.48
CA LEU A 4 -5.59 -6.61 8.86
C LEU A 4 -6.07 -6.49 7.42
N GLY A 5 -5.30 -7.03 6.48
CA GLY A 5 -5.63 -7.05 5.07
C GLY A 5 -5.20 -8.35 4.41
N LEU A 6 -5.88 -8.71 3.33
CA LEU A 6 -5.51 -9.80 2.44
C LEU A 6 -4.88 -9.21 1.19
N PHE A 7 -3.81 -9.82 0.69
CA PHE A 7 -3.13 -9.38 -0.52
C PHE A 7 -2.99 -10.54 -1.49
N PHE A 8 -3.22 -10.25 -2.76
CA PHE A 8 -2.84 -11.10 -3.87
C PHE A 8 -1.60 -10.49 -4.53
N SER A 9 -0.53 -11.28 -4.58
CA SER A 9 0.80 -10.85 -5.00
C SER A 9 1.21 -11.51 -6.31
N GLY A 10 1.64 -10.71 -7.27
CA GLY A 10 2.30 -11.15 -8.49
C GLY A 10 3.73 -10.65 -8.53
N GLU A 11 4.69 -11.54 -8.74
CA GLU A 11 6.10 -11.18 -8.87
C GLU A 11 6.67 -11.64 -10.22
N ILE A 12 7.41 -10.75 -10.89
CA ILE A 12 8.12 -11.02 -12.13
C ILE A 12 9.62 -10.99 -11.86
N PHE A 13 10.32 -12.06 -12.21
CA PHE A 13 11.76 -12.20 -12.01
C PHE A 13 12.56 -11.82 -13.27
N LEU A 14 13.50 -10.88 -13.12
CA LEU A 14 14.42 -10.39 -14.14
C LEU A 14 15.86 -10.45 -13.59
N GLY A 15 16.41 -11.65 -13.55
CA GLY A 15 17.80 -11.86 -13.14
C GLY A 15 18.00 -11.62 -11.63
N ASN A 16 18.73 -10.57 -11.26
CA ASN A 16 18.86 -10.16 -9.85
C ASN A 16 17.74 -9.23 -9.38
N ILE A 17 16.86 -8.78 -10.27
CA ILE A 17 15.77 -7.86 -9.92
C ILE A 17 14.45 -8.61 -10.02
N GLY A 18 13.60 -8.51 -9.00
CA GLY A 18 12.19 -8.90 -9.03
C GLY A 18 11.31 -7.66 -8.97
N MET A 19 10.24 -7.64 -9.76
CA MET A 19 9.19 -6.61 -9.66
C MET A 19 7.97 -7.25 -9.04
N GLU A 20 7.48 -6.70 -7.92
CA GLU A 20 6.31 -7.19 -7.21
C GLU A 20 5.17 -6.19 -7.30
N PHE A 21 3.98 -6.71 -7.58
CA PHE A 21 2.73 -5.97 -7.61
C PHE A 21 1.71 -6.71 -6.78
N ASP A 22 1.14 -6.02 -5.79
CA ASP A 22 0.12 -6.59 -4.92
C ASP A 22 -1.15 -5.76 -4.99
N ILE A 23 -2.27 -6.48 -5.05
CA ILE A 23 -3.61 -5.93 -4.92
C ILE A 23 -4.21 -6.55 -3.67
N GLY A 24 -4.59 -5.71 -2.73
CA GLY A 24 -5.12 -6.13 -1.45
C GLY A 24 -6.50 -5.59 -1.16
N TYR A 25 -7.16 -6.28 -0.25
CA TYR A 25 -8.41 -5.87 0.37
C TYR A 25 -8.21 -5.69 1.86
N ASN A 26 -8.62 -4.54 2.37
CA ASN A 26 -8.50 -4.18 3.78
C ASN A 26 -9.69 -4.73 4.56
N LEU A 27 -9.45 -5.68 5.47
CA LEU A 27 -10.51 -6.28 6.30
C LEU A 27 -10.79 -5.47 7.56
N TYR A 28 -9.76 -4.85 8.13
CA TYR A 28 -9.87 -4.10 9.37
C TYR A 28 -8.82 -2.99 9.44
N LYS A 29 -9.22 -1.71 9.33
CA LYS A 29 -8.34 -0.54 9.55
C LYS A 29 -9.11 0.58 10.28
N PRO A 30 -9.38 0.44 11.60
CA PRO A 30 -10.27 1.33 12.34
C PRO A 30 -9.80 2.80 12.38
N PHE A 31 -8.51 3.06 12.21
CA PHE A 31 -7.95 4.40 12.29
C PHE A 31 -8.08 5.22 10.98
N TYR A 32 -8.51 4.60 9.89
CA TYR A 32 -8.64 5.30 8.59
C TYR A 32 -9.78 6.32 8.58
N GLU A 33 -10.83 6.11 9.37
CA GLU A 33 -11.95 7.05 9.47
C GLU A 33 -11.52 8.36 10.12
N VAL A 34 -10.67 8.26 11.15
CA VAL A 34 -10.11 9.41 11.86
C VAL A 34 -9.22 10.22 10.92
N ASP A 35 -8.31 9.56 10.20
CA ASP A 35 -7.41 10.21 9.25
C ASP A 35 -8.16 10.88 8.08
N TRP A 36 -9.24 10.27 7.59
CA TRP A 36 -10.07 10.85 6.53
C TRP A 36 -10.80 12.11 6.97
N LYS A 37 -11.36 12.12 8.19
CA LYS A 37 -12.01 13.29 8.79
C LYS A 37 -11.02 14.41 9.08
N LEU A 38 -9.80 14.05 9.51
CA LEU A 38 -8.72 14.99 9.81
C LEU A 38 -8.05 15.58 8.56
N ASN A 39 -8.11 14.90 7.41
CA ASN A 39 -7.72 15.43 6.09
C ASN A 39 -8.85 16.25 5.44
N GLY A 40 -9.49 17.12 6.22
CA GLY A 40 -10.42 18.13 5.73
C GLY A 40 -9.71 19.26 4.97
N PHE A 41 -10.49 20.20 4.43
CA PHE A 41 -9.97 21.36 3.71
C PHE A 41 -10.43 22.65 4.40
N TYR A 42 -9.59 23.68 4.32
CA TYR A 42 -9.98 25.04 4.69
C TYR A 42 -10.80 25.63 3.55
N TRP A 43 -12.01 26.11 3.86
CA TRP A 43 -12.87 26.78 2.92
C TRP A 43 -13.26 28.16 3.45
N ASP A 44 -13.23 29.15 2.57
CA ASP A 44 -13.57 30.53 2.89
C ASP A 44 -15.08 30.73 2.74
N PHE A 45 -15.73 31.11 3.82
CA PHE A 45 -17.14 31.48 3.84
C PHE A 45 -17.26 33.00 3.91
N ILE A 46 -18.07 33.56 3.02
CA ILE A 46 -18.40 34.98 3.03
C ILE A 46 -19.64 35.14 3.89
N ASN A 47 -19.50 35.83 5.02
CA ASN A 47 -20.64 36.17 5.88
C ASN A 47 -21.46 37.32 5.27
N GLU A 48 -22.71 37.49 5.71
CA GLU A 48 -23.60 38.58 5.28
C GLU A 48 -22.98 39.99 5.49
N ASP A 49 -22.05 40.11 6.45
CA ASP A 49 -21.32 41.35 6.76
C ASP A 49 -20.10 41.59 5.85
N GLY A 50 -19.87 40.75 4.83
CA GLY A 50 -18.74 40.85 3.90
C GLY A 50 -17.38 40.41 4.46
N THR A 51 -17.35 39.89 5.69
CA THR A 51 -16.14 39.29 6.28
C THR A 51 -15.91 37.89 5.75
N VAL A 52 -14.64 37.55 5.51
CA VAL A 52 -14.23 36.22 5.06
C VAL A 52 -13.78 35.42 6.27
N GLU A 53 -14.50 34.35 6.60
CA GLU A 53 -14.13 33.41 7.65
C GLU A 53 -13.67 32.08 7.02
N THR A 54 -12.40 31.75 7.23
CA THR A 54 -11.86 30.44 6.85
C THR A 54 -12.25 29.40 7.91
N ARG A 55 -13.11 28.44 7.56
CA ARG A 55 -13.47 27.33 8.45
C ARG A 55 -12.90 26.01 7.94
N PHE A 56 -12.53 25.14 8.88
CA PHE A 56 -12.11 23.78 8.57
C PHE A 56 -13.34 22.92 8.32
N VAL A 57 -13.48 22.40 7.10
CA VAL A 57 -14.58 21.52 6.71
C VAL A 57 -14.05 20.09 6.68
N GLU A 58 -14.54 19.26 7.60
CA GLU A 58 -14.24 17.82 7.63
C GLU A 58 -14.80 17.13 6.38
N ARG A 59 -14.08 16.10 5.90
CA ARG A 59 -14.45 15.38 4.68
C ARG A 59 -15.57 14.38 4.97
N GLU A 60 -16.66 14.45 4.21
CA GLU A 60 -17.78 13.51 4.38
C GLU A 60 -17.39 12.06 4.05
N ILE A 61 -18.04 11.12 4.75
CA ILE A 61 -17.95 9.68 4.49
C ILE A 61 -18.86 9.34 3.31
N THR A 62 -18.33 9.39 2.09
CA THR A 62 -19.03 9.03 0.84
C THR A 62 -18.66 7.62 0.39
N SER A 63 -19.34 7.03 -0.60
CA SER A 63 -18.97 5.74 -1.23
C SER A 63 -17.51 5.67 -1.73
N VAL A 64 -16.93 6.82 -2.11
CA VAL A 64 -15.52 6.96 -2.49
C VAL A 64 -14.58 6.63 -1.32
N TYR A 65 -14.95 7.00 -0.09
CA TYR A 65 -14.21 6.64 1.12
C TYR A 65 -14.18 5.13 1.32
N HIS A 66 -15.33 4.45 1.17
CA HIS A 66 -15.39 2.99 1.30
C HIS A 66 -14.54 2.26 0.26
N LEU A 67 -14.51 2.74 -0.99
CA LEU A 67 -13.64 2.21 -2.05
C LEU A 67 -12.16 2.42 -1.74
N LYS A 68 -11.76 3.64 -1.34
CA LYS A 68 -10.37 3.98 -1.00
C LYS A 68 -9.87 3.26 0.24
N HIS A 69 -10.75 3.01 1.20
CA HIS A 69 -10.46 2.22 2.38
C HIS A 69 -10.26 0.75 2.06
N ALA A 70 -11.07 0.21 1.15
CA ALA A 70 -11.14 -1.21 0.85
C ALA A 70 -9.96 -1.69 0.01
N ILE A 71 -9.51 -0.93 -0.98
CA ILE A 71 -8.52 -1.41 -1.97
C ILE A 71 -7.12 -0.87 -1.65
N LEU A 72 -6.21 -1.81 -1.42
CA LEU A 72 -4.80 -1.57 -1.16
C LEU A 72 -4.00 -1.93 -2.40
N PHE A 73 -3.05 -1.08 -2.79
CA PHE A 73 -2.11 -1.37 -3.87
C PHE A 73 -0.70 -1.24 -3.35
N ARG A 74 0.13 -2.26 -3.58
CA ARG A 74 1.56 -2.24 -3.30
C ARG A 74 2.32 -2.50 -4.59
N ALA A 75 3.38 -1.75 -4.83
CA ALA A 75 4.30 -2.01 -5.92
C ALA A 75 5.72 -1.87 -5.40
N GLY A 76 6.62 -2.75 -5.80
CA GLY A 76 7.99 -2.71 -5.32
C GLY A 76 8.98 -3.47 -6.17
N LEU A 77 10.26 -3.24 -5.84
CA LEU A 77 11.40 -3.89 -6.45
C LEU A 77 12.14 -4.70 -5.39
N LYS A 78 12.47 -5.93 -5.71
CA LYS A 78 13.34 -6.81 -4.91
C LYS A 78 14.66 -7.00 -5.63
N TYR A 79 15.75 -6.89 -4.90
CA TYR A 79 17.08 -7.25 -5.37
C TYR A 79 17.52 -8.56 -4.71
N TYR A 80 17.70 -9.58 -5.52
CA TYR A 80 18.13 -10.92 -5.14
C TYR A 80 19.65 -11.05 -5.18
N LEU A 81 20.22 -11.66 -4.14
CA LEU A 81 21.66 -11.89 -4.03
C LEU A 81 22.18 -12.84 -5.12
N ILE A 82 21.42 -13.92 -5.37
CA ILE A 82 21.72 -14.90 -6.43
C ILE A 82 20.78 -14.63 -7.61
N ASN A 83 21.32 -14.68 -8.83
CA ASN A 83 20.52 -14.50 -10.04
C ASN A 83 19.41 -15.57 -10.12
N THR A 84 18.17 -15.11 -10.24
CA THR A 84 16.95 -15.95 -10.28
C THR A 84 16.87 -16.84 -11.53
N ASN A 85 17.56 -16.49 -12.62
CA ASN A 85 17.61 -17.30 -13.83
C ASN A 85 18.33 -18.65 -13.60
N ASN A 86 19.26 -18.71 -12.65
CA ASN A 86 19.94 -19.95 -12.24
C ASN A 86 19.03 -20.86 -11.38
N ASN A 87 17.80 -20.43 -11.14
CA ASN A 87 16.78 -21.18 -10.43
C ASN A 87 17.22 -21.70 -9.04
N PRO A 88 17.83 -20.85 -8.18
CA PRO A 88 18.40 -21.28 -6.91
C PRO A 88 17.32 -21.84 -5.96
N LYS A 89 17.69 -22.85 -5.16
CA LYS A 89 16.78 -23.43 -4.15
C LYS A 89 16.49 -22.48 -2.99
N SER A 90 17.48 -21.65 -2.66
CA SER A 90 17.44 -20.67 -1.58
C SER A 90 18.00 -19.35 -2.07
N ASN A 91 17.39 -18.23 -1.68
CA ASN A 91 17.89 -16.91 -2.03
C ASN A 91 17.57 -15.90 -0.94
N ILE A 92 18.37 -14.84 -0.86
CA ILE A 92 18.14 -13.69 0.02
C ILE A 92 17.83 -12.50 -0.88
N PHE A 93 16.90 -11.65 -0.46
CA PHE A 93 16.59 -10.42 -1.15
C PHE A 93 16.49 -9.23 -0.20
N ILE A 94 16.72 -8.05 -0.77
CA ILE A 94 16.36 -6.76 -0.18
C ILE A 94 15.32 -6.11 -1.09
N GLY A 95 14.21 -5.65 -0.53
CA GLY A 95 13.10 -5.05 -1.28
C GLY A 95 12.78 -3.63 -0.83
N VAL A 96 12.30 -2.85 -1.79
CA VAL A 96 11.73 -1.53 -1.57
C VAL A 96 10.34 -1.50 -2.18
N HIS A 97 9.34 -1.13 -1.39
CA HIS A 97 7.93 -1.11 -1.80
C HIS A 97 7.28 0.22 -1.48
N ILE A 98 6.39 0.64 -2.35
CA ILE A 98 5.50 1.79 -2.13
C ILE A 98 4.10 1.22 -1.90
N ASN A 99 3.51 1.59 -0.76
CA ASN A 99 2.17 1.19 -0.38
C ASN A 99 1.21 2.36 -0.59
N THR A 100 0.07 2.09 -1.23
CA THR A 100 -0.94 3.10 -1.55
C THR A 100 -2.35 2.58 -1.26
N ASN A 101 -3.22 3.45 -0.75
CA ASN A 101 -4.65 3.18 -0.59
C ASN A 101 -5.38 3.82 -1.79
N LEU A 102 -5.77 3.03 -2.80
CA LEU A 102 -6.43 3.45 -4.05
C LEU A 102 -5.89 4.81 -4.59
N GLY A 103 -4.58 4.85 -4.81
CA GLY A 103 -3.86 5.98 -5.40
C GLY A 103 -3.28 7.03 -4.44
N GLN A 104 -3.58 6.97 -3.14
CA GLN A 104 -2.93 7.82 -2.13
C GLN A 104 -1.77 7.05 -1.49
N ALA A 105 -0.54 7.52 -1.67
CA ALA A 105 0.64 6.93 -1.04
C ALA A 105 0.57 7.08 0.48
N ASP A 106 0.73 5.96 1.17
CA ASP A 106 0.67 5.88 2.64
C ASP A 106 2.11 5.82 3.18
N PHE A 107 2.88 4.80 2.80
CA PHE A 107 4.26 4.65 3.26
C PHE A 107 5.15 3.89 2.25
N THR A 108 6.46 4.10 2.39
CA THR A 108 7.48 3.29 1.74
C THR A 108 7.99 2.24 2.72
N GLU A 109 8.14 1.01 2.26
CA GLU A 109 8.62 -0.13 3.04
C GLU A 109 9.99 -0.57 2.51
N LEU A 110 10.92 -0.81 3.42
CA LEU A 110 12.17 -1.52 3.15
C LEU A 110 12.09 -2.88 3.84
N ASN A 111 12.34 -3.96 3.11
CA ASN A 111 12.32 -5.30 3.68
C ASN A 111 13.55 -6.11 3.25
N VAL A 112 13.91 -7.07 4.10
CA VAL A 112 14.94 -8.07 3.81
C VAL A 112 14.30 -9.42 4.05
N GLY A 113 14.46 -10.34 3.10
CA GLY A 113 13.77 -11.62 3.13
C GLY A 113 14.63 -12.76 2.65
N TYR A 114 14.23 -13.97 3.03
CA TYR A 114 14.80 -15.22 2.59
C TYR A 114 13.72 -16.06 1.91
N VAL A 115 13.99 -16.52 0.70
CA VAL A 115 13.10 -17.38 -0.08
C VAL A 115 13.70 -18.77 -0.14
N HIS A 116 12.91 -19.77 0.23
CA HIS A 116 13.26 -21.16 0.07
C HIS A 116 12.19 -21.89 -0.72
N ARG A 117 12.62 -22.63 -1.74
CA ARG A 117 11.73 -23.49 -2.51
C ARG A 117 11.78 -24.92 -1.98
N PHE A 118 10.64 -25.37 -1.48
CA PHE A 118 10.38 -26.76 -1.13
C PHE A 118 10.10 -27.55 -2.41
N GLY A 119 11.17 -28.02 -3.07
CA GLY A 119 11.04 -28.91 -4.21
C GLY A 119 10.46 -30.26 -3.75
N ARG A 120 9.22 -30.56 -4.12
CA ARG A 120 8.73 -31.93 -4.12
C ARG A 120 9.36 -32.59 -5.35
N LYS A 121 10.30 -33.53 -5.16
CA LYS A 121 10.75 -34.40 -6.25
C LYS A 121 9.51 -35.13 -6.75
N SER A 122 9.04 -34.82 -7.96
CA SER A 122 8.20 -35.75 -8.71
C SER A 122 9.02 -37.02 -8.88
N ARG A 123 8.51 -38.12 -8.35
CA ARG A 123 9.05 -39.44 -8.60
C ARG A 123 8.68 -39.87 -10.01
#